data_AF-A0A962MU98-F1
#
_entry.id   AF-A0A962MU98-F1
#
_cell.length_a   1.000
_cell.length_b   1.000
_cell.length_c   1.000
_cell.angle_alpha   90.00
_cell.angle_beta   90.00
_cell.angle_gamma   90.00
#
_symmetry.space_group_name_H-M   'P 1'
#
loop_
_entity.id
_entity.type
_entity.pdbx_description
1 polymer ?
#
loop_
_entity_poly.entity_id
_entity_poly.type
_entity_poly.pdbx_seq_one_letter_code
_entity_poly.pdbx_strand_id
1 'polypeptide(L)'
;MISGREALGTIDQTLNDARQQVARLQTQITEASERHMQLQKAQADDYRRLARIRLGELSGNDTLRHLDQAERQVVEILSRRGGAQAELDARIAALLDARASQEAQRQQLATHLDSAVADVDKAEAATQARLDADADYRAQRERVEDAERKALHAGEKADRSEQELASKGENYRNDPLFMYLWQRHFGQTEYRASGAIRWLDSKVARLIGYADARVNFARLNEIPVRLREHADHLKGQAEVQFGQLRERDERAREADGIPRLEENVAAAQHRVDEVDAALADIEHRHQALLDERARYATGDDDYTRSAVEHLAGEFQREDLVALRQTALNTPYPEDDLVIADMQARERERQQQQASIDGLKGALTQHQQRVAELESVRIEFKRNRFDRAGSIFADGAVIPMLLREFLAGVLDSRMLWKVLSEQQRYAPRRSDPGFGSGGFGRGTVWNGGLGDLGDIIGGIGRSGLGRGGFGGGSRGGGGGGFRTGGGF
;
A
#
# COMPACT_ATOMS: atom_id res chain seq x y z
N MET A 1 -19.56 -14.70 8.62
CA MET A 1 -18.40 -14.71 7.71
C MET A 1 -18.84 -14.19 6.35
N ILE A 2 -18.07 -13.28 5.77
CA ILE A 2 -18.25 -12.78 4.40
C ILE A 2 -16.93 -12.88 3.65
N SER A 3 -17.00 -13.00 2.33
CA SER A 3 -15.82 -12.96 1.48
C SER A 3 -15.22 -11.56 1.42
N GLY A 4 -13.92 -11.48 1.11
CA GLY A 4 -13.25 -10.20 0.90
C GLY A 4 -13.86 -9.34 -0.20
N ARG A 5 -14.50 -9.96 -1.19
CA ARG A 5 -15.24 -9.26 -2.25
C ARG A 5 -16.54 -8.63 -1.75
N GLU A 6 -17.29 -9.34 -0.91
CA GLU A 6 -18.50 -8.79 -0.29
C GLU A 6 -18.14 -7.64 0.67
N ALA A 7 -17.02 -7.76 1.39
CA ALA A 7 -16.47 -6.68 2.19
C ALA A 7 -16.10 -5.45 1.32
N LEU A 8 -15.37 -5.65 0.22
CA LEU A 8 -15.06 -4.58 -0.73
C LEU A 8 -16.33 -3.96 -1.33
N GLY A 9 -17.32 -4.78 -1.70
CA GLY A 9 -18.60 -4.31 -2.22
C GLY A 9 -19.36 -3.45 -1.22
N THR A 10 -19.27 -3.75 0.08
CA THR A 10 -19.85 -2.92 1.15
C THR A 10 -19.12 -1.57 1.27
N ILE A 11 -17.79 -1.57 1.16
CA ILE A 11 -16.97 -0.33 1.13
C ILE A 11 -17.36 0.52 -0.09
N ASP A 12 -17.47 -0.11 -1.27
CA ASP A 12 -17.83 0.56 -2.52
C ASP A 12 -19.24 1.17 -2.46
N GLN A 13 -20.21 0.46 -1.89
CA GLN A 13 -21.56 0.97 -1.69
C GLN A 13 -21.56 2.19 -0.76
N THR A 14 -20.85 2.10 0.37
CA THR A 14 -20.71 3.20 1.33
C THR A 14 -20.03 4.43 0.70
N LEU A 15 -19.01 4.19 -0.13
CA LEU A 15 -18.31 5.23 -0.87
C LEU A 15 -19.22 5.92 -1.89
N ASN A 16 -20.05 5.16 -2.60
CA ASN A 16 -21.04 5.71 -3.53
C ASN A 16 -22.08 6.57 -2.80
N ASP A 17 -22.59 6.11 -1.65
CA ASP A 17 -23.54 6.88 -0.83
C ASP A 17 -22.91 8.20 -0.33
N ALA A 18 -21.65 8.16 0.12
CA ALA A 18 -20.91 9.35 0.54
C ALA A 18 -20.69 10.34 -0.62
N ARG A 19 -20.35 9.85 -1.82
CA ARG A 19 -20.22 10.68 -3.02
C ARG A 19 -21.54 11.29 -3.48
N GLN A 20 -22.66 10.55 -3.37
CA GLN A 20 -23.99 11.11 -3.62
C GLN A 20 -24.32 12.24 -2.65
N GLN A 21 -23.92 12.12 -1.38
CA GLN A 21 -24.09 13.20 -0.41
C GLN A 21 -23.27 14.45 -0.75
N VAL A 22 -22.01 14.27 -1.20
CA VAL A 22 -21.18 15.37 -1.75
C VAL A 22 -21.87 16.04 -2.94
N ALA A 23 -22.38 15.24 -3.89
CA ALA A 23 -23.08 15.77 -5.06
C ALA A 23 -24.33 16.58 -4.68
N ARG A 24 -25.13 16.12 -3.71
CA ARG A 24 -26.29 16.86 -3.18
C ARG A 24 -25.88 18.19 -2.56
N LEU A 25 -24.83 18.20 -1.73
CA LEU A 25 -24.32 19.44 -1.11
C LEU A 25 -23.82 20.43 -2.17
N GLN A 26 -23.13 19.94 -3.21
CA GLN A 26 -22.70 20.77 -4.33
C GLN A 26 -23.89 21.39 -5.07
N THR A 27 -24.94 20.62 -5.35
CA THR A 27 -26.18 21.15 -5.95
C THR A 27 -26.81 22.22 -5.06
N GLN A 28 -26.88 21.99 -3.75
CA GLN A 28 -27.40 22.99 -2.80
C GLN A 28 -26.57 24.27 -2.79
N ILE A 29 -25.24 24.18 -2.87
CA ILE A 29 -24.35 25.34 -2.97
C ILE A 29 -24.58 26.09 -4.29
N THR A 30 -24.71 25.38 -5.40
CA THR A 30 -25.03 25.99 -6.71
C THR A 30 -26.34 26.75 -6.65
N GLU A 31 -27.43 26.10 -6.21
CA GLU A 31 -28.74 26.75 -6.07
C GLU A 31 -28.68 27.96 -5.12
N ALA A 32 -27.94 27.83 -4.02
CA ALA A 32 -27.78 28.93 -3.07
C ALA A 32 -27.00 30.10 -3.66
N SER A 33 -25.97 29.83 -4.47
CA SER A 33 -25.15 30.82 -5.17
C SER A 33 -25.93 31.51 -6.29
N GLU A 34 -26.77 30.76 -7.02
CA GLU A 34 -27.71 31.33 -8.00
C GLU A 34 -28.70 32.29 -7.35
N ARG A 35 -29.28 31.93 -6.20
CA ARG A 35 -30.14 32.85 -5.43
C ARG A 35 -29.36 34.08 -4.94
N HIS A 36 -28.13 33.91 -4.48
CA HIS A 36 -27.28 35.05 -4.08
C HIS A 36 -27.05 36.02 -5.25
N MET A 37 -26.82 35.48 -6.44
CA MET A 37 -26.65 36.26 -7.65
C MET A 37 -27.94 36.95 -8.12
N GLN A 38 -29.10 36.29 -7.98
CA GLN A 38 -30.40 36.93 -8.20
C GLN A 38 -30.64 38.10 -7.24
N LEU A 39 -30.23 37.98 -5.98
CA LEU A 39 -30.29 39.07 -5.00
C LEU A 39 -29.37 40.24 -5.39
N GLN A 40 -28.16 39.96 -5.88
CA GLN A 40 -27.26 40.99 -6.43
C GLN A 40 -27.88 41.70 -7.64
N LYS A 41 -28.55 40.96 -8.54
CA LYS A 41 -29.28 41.54 -9.66
C LYS A 41 -30.42 42.44 -9.18
N ALA A 42 -31.24 41.96 -8.24
CA ALA A 42 -32.35 42.73 -7.69
C ALA A 42 -31.87 44.03 -6.99
N GLN A 43 -30.69 43.99 -6.36
CA GLN A 43 -30.05 45.16 -5.79
C GLN A 43 -29.66 46.20 -6.86
N ALA A 44 -29.21 45.75 -8.04
CA ALA A 44 -28.97 46.64 -9.19
C ALA A 44 -30.27 47.30 -9.67
N ASP A 45 -31.38 46.57 -9.69
CA ASP A 45 -32.70 47.09 -10.04
C ASP A 45 -33.21 48.11 -9.02
N ASP A 46 -32.96 47.92 -7.72
CA ASP A 46 -33.30 48.90 -6.69
C ASP A 46 -32.51 50.21 -6.89
N TYR A 47 -31.21 50.13 -7.17
CA TYR A 47 -30.40 51.30 -7.52
C TYR A 47 -30.91 52.01 -8.79
N ARG A 48 -31.36 51.25 -9.80
CA ARG A 48 -32.00 51.81 -11.00
C ARG A 48 -33.31 52.52 -10.66
N ARG A 49 -34.14 51.93 -9.78
CA ARG A 49 -35.40 52.52 -9.33
C ARG A 49 -35.15 53.83 -8.60
N LEU A 50 -34.16 53.86 -7.72
CA LEU A 50 -33.69 55.07 -7.05
C LEU A 50 -33.19 56.12 -8.04
N ALA A 51 -32.37 55.70 -9.01
CA ALA A 51 -31.89 56.56 -10.09
C ALA A 51 -33.04 57.13 -10.93
N ARG A 52 -34.08 56.35 -11.28
CA ARG A 52 -35.24 56.86 -12.03
C ARG A 52 -36.05 57.88 -11.25
N ILE A 53 -36.29 57.65 -9.96
CA ILE A 53 -37.03 58.59 -9.10
C ILE A 53 -36.28 59.93 -9.06
N ARG A 54 -34.95 59.91 -8.97
CA ARG A 54 -34.14 61.13 -8.82
C ARG A 54 -33.68 61.80 -10.12
N LEU A 55 -33.29 61.02 -11.12
CA LEU A 55 -32.87 61.50 -12.45
C LEU A 55 -34.06 61.67 -13.41
N GLY A 56 -35.25 61.17 -13.06
CA GLY A 56 -36.49 61.55 -13.73
C GLY A 56 -36.82 63.03 -13.55
N GLU A 57 -36.34 63.65 -12.46
CA GLU A 57 -36.45 65.09 -12.20
C GLU A 57 -35.24 65.92 -12.67
N LEU A 58 -34.09 65.28 -12.92
CA LEU A 58 -32.83 65.92 -13.32
C LEU A 58 -32.23 65.20 -14.53
N SER A 59 -32.10 65.91 -15.66
CA SER A 59 -31.74 65.47 -17.01
C SER A 59 -30.47 64.61 -17.18
N GLY A 60 -30.39 63.41 -16.58
CA GLY A 60 -29.27 62.47 -16.69
C GLY A 60 -29.68 61.16 -17.37
N ASN A 61 -29.72 61.15 -18.70
CA ASN A 61 -30.04 59.97 -19.52
C ASN A 61 -28.87 58.97 -19.65
N ASP A 62 -27.64 59.39 -19.33
CA ASP A 62 -26.42 58.62 -19.61
C ASP A 62 -26.20 57.51 -18.57
N THR A 63 -26.41 57.80 -17.30
CA THR A 63 -26.36 56.83 -16.19
C THR A 63 -27.35 55.69 -16.37
N LEU A 64 -28.57 55.98 -16.84
CA LEU A 64 -29.58 54.96 -17.13
C LEU A 64 -29.18 54.04 -18.30
N ARG A 65 -28.59 54.60 -19.38
CA ARG A 65 -28.10 53.80 -20.53
C ARG A 65 -26.95 52.87 -20.15
N HIS A 66 -26.02 53.36 -19.33
CA HIS A 66 -24.89 52.56 -18.89
C HIS A 66 -25.33 51.39 -17.98
N LEU A 67 -26.25 51.63 -17.04
CA LEU A 67 -26.87 50.57 -16.23
C LEU A 67 -27.54 49.49 -17.11
N ASP A 68 -28.28 49.89 -18.15
CA ASP A 68 -28.93 48.95 -19.08
C ASP A 68 -27.92 48.13 -19.89
N GLN A 69 -26.80 48.71 -20.30
CA GLN A 69 -25.77 48.01 -21.04
C GLN A 69 -25.02 47.02 -20.15
N ALA A 70 -24.63 47.43 -18.95
CA ALA A 70 -23.93 46.58 -17.99
C ALA A 70 -24.79 45.36 -17.59
N GLU A 71 -26.10 45.55 -17.38
CA GLU A 71 -27.00 44.43 -17.07
C GLU A 71 -27.04 43.39 -18.22
N ARG A 72 -27.13 43.84 -19.47
CA ARG A 72 -27.13 42.92 -20.62
C ARG A 72 -25.83 42.12 -20.70
N GLN A 73 -24.70 42.77 -20.45
CA GLN A 73 -23.39 42.11 -20.44
C GLN A 73 -23.29 41.09 -19.30
N VAL A 74 -23.77 41.43 -18.10
CA VAL A 74 -23.82 40.50 -16.97
C VAL A 74 -24.72 39.30 -17.29
N VAL A 75 -25.92 39.52 -17.81
CA VAL A 75 -26.84 38.43 -18.21
C VAL A 75 -26.19 37.50 -19.23
N GLU A 76 -25.46 38.05 -20.21
CA GLU A 76 -24.74 37.24 -21.20
C GLU A 76 -23.62 36.41 -20.56
N ILE A 77 -22.81 37.01 -19.67
CA ILE A 77 -21.75 36.31 -18.93
C ILE A 77 -22.34 35.16 -18.11
N LEU A 78 -23.44 35.40 -17.41
CA LEU A 78 -24.11 34.38 -16.58
C LEU A 78 -24.73 33.26 -17.42
N SER A 79 -25.27 33.59 -18.60
CA SER A 79 -25.76 32.57 -19.53
C SER A 79 -24.62 31.66 -20.03
N ARG A 80 -23.47 32.24 -20.40
CA ARG A 80 -22.27 31.49 -20.80
C ARG A 80 -21.74 30.62 -19.65
N ARG A 81 -21.73 31.16 -18.43
CA ARG A 81 -21.38 30.42 -17.21
C ARG A 81 -22.26 29.18 -17.02
N GLY A 82 -23.57 29.32 -17.17
CA GLY A 82 -24.52 28.20 -17.07
C GLY A 82 -24.25 27.12 -18.12
N GLY A 83 -23.93 27.52 -19.36
CA GLY A 83 -23.54 26.58 -20.41
C GLY A 83 -22.23 25.84 -20.10
N ALA A 84 -21.20 26.54 -19.64
CA ALA A 84 -19.92 25.94 -19.27
C ALA A 84 -20.05 24.98 -18.07
N GLN A 85 -20.88 25.34 -17.09
CA GLN A 85 -21.18 24.47 -15.94
C GLN A 85 -21.93 23.20 -16.39
N ALA A 86 -22.91 23.32 -17.29
CA ALA A 86 -23.63 22.16 -17.82
C ALA A 86 -22.72 21.22 -18.64
N GLU A 87 -21.78 21.78 -19.42
CA GLU A 87 -20.77 20.99 -20.13
C GLU A 87 -19.84 20.24 -19.16
N LEU A 88 -19.40 20.91 -18.10
CA LEU A 88 -18.59 20.31 -17.05
C LEU A 88 -19.33 19.16 -16.35
N ASP A 89 -20.59 19.37 -15.97
CA ASP A 89 -21.43 18.33 -15.35
C ASP A 89 -21.64 17.14 -16.30
N ALA A 90 -21.81 17.37 -17.60
CA ALA A 90 -21.90 16.31 -18.61
C ALA A 90 -20.60 15.52 -18.74
N ARG A 91 -19.43 16.18 -18.70
CA ARG A 91 -18.11 15.52 -18.69
C ARG A 91 -17.90 14.67 -17.44
N ILE A 92 -18.33 15.15 -16.27
CA ILE A 92 -18.29 14.39 -15.02
C ILE A 92 -19.18 13.15 -15.13
N ALA A 93 -20.42 13.29 -15.61
CA ALA A 93 -21.34 12.16 -15.76
C ALA A 93 -20.78 11.08 -16.70
N ALA A 94 -20.29 11.48 -17.88
CA ALA A 94 -19.69 10.54 -18.84
C ALA A 94 -18.47 9.80 -18.26
N LEU A 95 -17.67 10.48 -17.43
CA LEU A 95 -16.52 9.88 -16.77
C LEU A 95 -16.93 8.90 -15.66
N LEU A 96 -18.00 9.19 -14.92
CA LEU A 96 -18.57 8.27 -13.91
C LEU A 96 -19.15 7.01 -14.57
N ASP A 97 -19.82 7.14 -15.71
CA ASP A 97 -20.30 6.00 -16.49
C ASP A 97 -19.15 5.13 -17.00
N ALA A 98 -18.09 5.76 -17.52
CA ALA A 98 -16.87 5.06 -17.91
C ALA A 98 -16.24 4.31 -16.72
N ARG A 99 -16.15 4.96 -15.54
CA ARG A 99 -15.67 4.33 -14.30
C ARG A 99 -16.49 3.11 -13.91
N ALA A 100 -17.82 3.22 -13.94
CA ALA A 100 -18.73 2.13 -13.60
C ALA A 100 -18.54 0.92 -14.54
N SER A 101 -18.37 1.18 -15.85
CA SER A 101 -18.09 0.13 -16.83
C SER A 101 -16.75 -0.59 -16.58
N GLN A 102 -15.70 0.17 -16.22
CA GLN A 102 -14.38 -0.39 -15.91
C GLN A 102 -14.39 -1.18 -14.60
N GLU A 103 -15.09 -0.72 -13.56
CA GLU A 103 -15.21 -1.49 -12.31
C GLU A 103 -16.00 -2.80 -12.53
N ALA A 104 -17.04 -2.78 -13.36
CA ALA A 104 -17.77 -4.00 -13.74
C ALA A 104 -16.85 -4.99 -14.49
N GLN A 105 -16.04 -4.50 -15.43
CA GLN A 105 -15.04 -5.31 -16.12
C GLN A 105 -13.99 -5.87 -15.16
N ARG A 106 -13.48 -5.04 -14.24
CA ARG A 106 -12.54 -5.47 -13.18
C ARG A 106 -13.11 -6.62 -12.37
N GLN A 107 -14.37 -6.53 -11.96
CA GLN A 107 -15.03 -7.56 -11.16
C GLN A 107 -15.17 -8.90 -11.90
N GLN A 108 -15.45 -8.84 -13.21
CA GLN A 108 -15.48 -10.04 -14.07
C GLN A 108 -14.09 -10.67 -14.18
N LEU A 109 -13.06 -9.85 -14.44
CA LEU A 109 -11.67 -10.31 -14.54
C LEU A 109 -11.15 -10.88 -13.22
N ALA A 110 -11.47 -10.25 -12.09
CA ALA A 110 -11.16 -10.77 -10.77
C ALA A 110 -11.81 -12.15 -10.55
N THR A 111 -13.07 -12.33 -10.96
CA THR A 111 -13.76 -13.63 -10.88
C THR A 111 -13.07 -14.70 -11.71
N HIS A 112 -12.62 -14.35 -12.91
CA HIS A 112 -11.83 -15.24 -13.75
C HIS A 112 -10.47 -15.58 -13.10
N LEU A 113 -9.76 -14.58 -12.56
CA LEU A 113 -8.49 -14.79 -11.85
C LEU A 113 -8.67 -15.76 -10.67
N ASP A 114 -9.70 -15.56 -9.85
CA ASP A 114 -9.99 -16.42 -8.71
C ASP A 114 -10.30 -17.86 -9.13
N SER A 115 -11.04 -18.05 -10.23
CA SER A 115 -11.28 -19.37 -10.79
C SER A 115 -9.96 -20.03 -11.24
N ALA A 116 -9.11 -19.29 -11.96
CA ALA A 116 -7.82 -19.79 -12.42
C ALA A 116 -6.90 -20.17 -11.24
N VAL A 117 -6.89 -19.36 -10.18
CA VAL A 117 -6.16 -19.64 -8.93
C VAL A 117 -6.69 -20.92 -8.26
N ALA A 118 -8.01 -21.09 -8.19
CA ALA A 118 -8.62 -22.29 -7.63
C ALA A 118 -8.34 -23.54 -8.47
N ASP A 119 -8.25 -23.40 -9.80
CA ASP A 119 -7.88 -24.48 -10.69
C ASP A 119 -6.42 -24.92 -10.50
N VAL A 120 -5.49 -23.97 -10.26
CA VAL A 120 -4.10 -24.28 -9.88
C VAL A 120 -4.05 -25.02 -8.54
N ASP A 121 -4.67 -24.48 -7.48
CA ASP A 121 -4.68 -25.12 -6.14
C ASP A 121 -5.29 -26.54 -6.20
N LYS A 122 -6.34 -26.73 -6.99
CA LYS A 122 -6.95 -28.05 -7.21
C LYS A 122 -6.02 -29.00 -7.98
N ALA A 123 -5.35 -28.52 -9.03
CA ALA A 123 -4.41 -29.33 -9.80
C ALA A 123 -3.20 -29.74 -8.94
N GLU A 124 -2.61 -28.79 -8.21
CA GLU A 124 -1.50 -29.04 -7.28
C GLU A 124 -1.91 -30.05 -6.20
N ALA A 125 -3.06 -29.88 -5.56
CA ALA A 125 -3.55 -30.84 -4.57
C ALA A 125 -3.74 -32.25 -5.15
N ALA A 126 -4.24 -32.35 -6.40
CA ALA A 126 -4.40 -33.65 -7.07
C ALA A 126 -3.05 -34.29 -7.42
N THR A 127 -2.07 -33.51 -7.89
CA THR A 127 -0.72 -33.98 -8.16
C THR A 127 -0.02 -34.44 -6.88
N GLN A 128 -0.13 -33.66 -5.80
CA GLN A 128 0.44 -34.00 -4.50
C GLN A 128 -0.16 -35.30 -3.96
N ALA A 129 -1.50 -35.46 -4.02
CA ALA A 129 -2.15 -36.69 -3.61
C ALA A 129 -1.71 -37.91 -4.44
N ARG A 130 -1.49 -37.73 -5.75
CA ARG A 130 -0.95 -38.78 -6.64
C ARG A 130 0.49 -39.15 -6.28
N LEU A 131 1.34 -38.15 -6.02
CA LEU A 131 2.73 -38.36 -5.59
C LEU A 131 2.80 -39.03 -4.22
N ASP A 132 1.97 -38.63 -3.26
CA ASP A 132 1.88 -39.27 -1.95
C ASP A 132 1.42 -40.72 -2.03
N ALA A 133 0.58 -41.07 -3.01
CA ALA A 133 0.15 -42.45 -3.24
C ALA A 133 1.27 -43.32 -3.83
N ASP A 134 2.23 -42.73 -4.56
CA ASP A 134 3.34 -43.41 -5.21
C ASP A 134 4.40 -43.90 -4.20
N ALA A 135 4.69 -45.20 -4.22
CA ALA A 135 5.66 -45.82 -3.34
C ALA A 135 7.11 -45.38 -3.63
N ASP A 136 7.47 -45.16 -4.89
CA ASP A 136 8.82 -44.73 -5.28
C ASP A 136 9.09 -43.29 -4.88
N TYR A 137 8.05 -42.46 -4.92
CA TYR A 137 8.09 -41.09 -4.42
C TYR A 137 8.27 -41.05 -2.91
N ARG A 138 7.44 -41.78 -2.15
CA ARG A 138 7.58 -41.87 -0.68
C ARG A 138 8.97 -42.36 -0.26
N ALA A 139 9.47 -43.41 -0.91
CA ALA A 139 10.81 -43.93 -0.63
C ALA A 139 11.91 -42.89 -0.92
N GLN A 140 11.76 -42.06 -1.95
CA GLN A 140 12.71 -40.98 -2.22
C GLN A 140 12.60 -39.87 -1.16
N ARG A 141 11.40 -39.48 -0.77
CA ARG A 141 11.18 -38.49 0.29
C ARG A 141 11.84 -38.92 1.60
N GLU A 142 11.67 -40.18 2.01
CA GLU A 142 12.33 -40.75 3.19
C GLU A 142 13.86 -40.72 3.08
N ARG A 143 14.44 -41.01 1.90
CA ARG A 143 15.89 -40.90 1.67
C ARG A 143 16.39 -39.47 1.83
N VAL A 144 15.63 -38.48 1.36
CA VAL A 144 15.96 -37.06 1.54
C VAL A 144 15.94 -36.71 3.03
N GLU A 145 14.86 -37.03 3.73
CA GLU A 145 14.72 -36.75 5.17
C GLU A 145 15.85 -37.39 5.98
N ASP A 146 16.21 -38.64 5.69
CA ASP A 146 17.30 -39.34 6.36
C ASP A 146 18.68 -38.76 6.03
N ALA A 147 18.94 -38.41 4.77
CA ALA A 147 20.19 -37.80 4.34
C ALA A 147 20.36 -36.41 4.98
N GLU A 148 19.29 -35.62 5.04
CA GLU A 148 19.29 -34.31 5.68
C GLU A 148 19.48 -34.40 7.19
N ARG A 149 18.79 -35.34 7.86
CA ARG A 149 18.98 -35.59 9.30
C ARG A 149 20.42 -35.97 9.61
N LYS A 150 21.04 -36.84 8.80
CA LYS A 150 22.45 -37.23 8.94
C LYS A 150 23.39 -36.04 8.71
N ALA A 151 23.15 -35.25 7.67
CA ALA A 151 23.95 -34.06 7.37
C ALA A 151 23.87 -33.02 8.48
N LEU A 152 22.67 -32.77 9.02
CA LEU A 152 22.44 -31.84 10.13
C LEU A 152 23.22 -32.28 11.38
N HIS A 153 23.05 -33.54 11.81
CA HIS A 153 23.75 -34.06 12.99
C HIS A 153 25.28 -34.11 12.80
N ALA A 154 25.76 -34.42 11.59
CA ALA A 154 27.18 -34.37 11.30
C ALA A 154 27.73 -32.94 11.36
N GLY A 155 26.98 -31.96 10.85
CA GLY A 155 27.29 -30.54 10.97
C GLY A 155 27.35 -30.07 12.43
N GLU A 156 26.32 -30.38 13.22
CA GLU A 156 26.29 -30.08 14.66
C GLU A 156 27.45 -30.72 15.43
N LYS A 157 27.86 -31.93 15.04
CA LYS A 157 29.00 -32.63 15.64
C LYS A 157 30.34 -31.99 15.24
N ALA A 158 30.48 -31.57 13.99
CA ALA A 158 31.65 -30.83 13.51
C ALA A 158 31.77 -29.48 14.24
N ASP A 159 30.69 -28.71 14.32
CA ASP A 159 30.64 -27.42 15.01
C ASP A 159 30.98 -27.55 16.50
N ARG A 160 30.41 -28.55 17.19
CA ARG A 160 30.78 -28.84 18.59
C ARG A 160 32.25 -29.21 18.74
N SER A 161 32.79 -30.03 17.84
CA SER A 161 34.20 -30.43 17.88
C SER A 161 35.16 -29.25 17.64
N GLU A 162 34.77 -28.28 16.81
CA GLU A 162 35.54 -27.05 16.59
C GLU A 162 35.49 -26.11 17.79
N GLN A 163 34.34 -26.01 18.47
CA GLN A 163 34.22 -25.29 19.74
C GLN A 163 35.07 -25.95 20.84
N GLU A 164 35.11 -27.28 20.89
CA GLU A 164 36.00 -28.02 21.79
C GLU A 164 37.48 -27.78 21.46
N LEU A 165 37.86 -27.74 20.18
CA LEU A 165 39.22 -27.36 19.77
C LEU A 165 39.54 -25.92 20.16
N ALA A 166 38.61 -24.98 19.99
CA ALA A 166 38.83 -23.58 20.36
C ALA A 166 39.08 -23.45 21.87
N SER A 167 38.22 -24.05 22.70
CA SER A 167 38.30 -23.97 24.16
C SER A 167 39.46 -24.79 24.76
N LYS A 168 39.58 -26.08 24.41
CA LYS A 168 40.63 -26.95 24.95
C LYS A 168 41.99 -26.68 24.31
N GLY A 169 42.01 -26.25 23.04
CA GLY A 169 43.24 -25.95 22.31
C GLY A 169 43.96 -24.72 22.85
N GLU A 170 43.25 -23.75 23.43
CA GLU A 170 43.85 -22.61 24.13
C GLU A 170 44.77 -23.04 25.26
N ASN A 171 44.39 -24.03 26.07
CA ASN A 171 45.21 -24.52 27.18
C ASN A 171 46.58 -25.05 26.71
N TYR A 172 46.62 -25.73 25.57
CA TYR A 172 47.87 -26.21 24.97
C TYR A 172 48.68 -25.09 24.31
N ARG A 173 48.00 -24.13 23.66
CA ARG A 173 48.67 -22.98 23.00
C ARG A 173 49.26 -21.99 24.01
N ASN A 174 48.65 -21.87 25.18
CA ASN A 174 49.09 -20.99 26.26
C ASN A 174 50.26 -21.57 27.08
N ASP A 175 50.60 -22.85 26.91
CA ASP A 175 51.80 -23.46 27.52
C ASP A 175 53.03 -23.24 26.60
N PRO A 176 53.99 -22.38 26.99
CA PRO A 176 55.15 -22.07 26.15
C PRO A 176 56.12 -23.25 26.01
N LEU A 177 56.23 -24.10 27.04
CA LEU A 177 57.13 -25.26 27.02
C LEU A 177 56.60 -26.36 26.12
N PHE A 178 55.28 -26.58 26.15
CA PHE A 178 54.59 -27.50 25.25
C PHE A 178 54.73 -27.04 23.78
N MET A 179 54.41 -25.78 23.50
CA MET A 179 54.47 -25.23 22.14
C MET A 179 55.91 -25.20 21.58
N TYR A 180 56.90 -24.93 22.42
CA TYR A 180 58.32 -25.00 22.04
C TYR A 180 58.72 -26.39 21.53
N LEU A 181 58.38 -27.45 22.29
CA LEU A 181 58.68 -28.82 21.90
C LEU A 181 57.86 -29.27 20.68
N TRP A 182 56.61 -28.81 20.57
CA TRP A 182 55.72 -29.07 19.43
C TRP A 182 56.26 -28.45 18.13
N GLN A 183 56.62 -27.16 18.14
CA GLN A 183 57.18 -26.46 16.96
C GLN A 183 58.52 -27.02 16.51
N ARG A 184 59.31 -27.61 17.43
CA ARG A 184 60.55 -28.29 17.09
C ARG A 184 60.35 -29.69 16.53
N HIS A 185 59.11 -30.18 16.46
CA HIS A 185 58.80 -31.55 16.06
C HIS A 185 59.44 -32.61 16.97
N PHE A 186 59.65 -32.29 18.27
CA PHE A 186 60.29 -33.21 19.22
C PHE A 186 59.56 -34.56 19.27
N GLY A 187 60.29 -35.66 19.09
CA GLY A 187 59.73 -37.02 19.04
C GLY A 187 59.16 -37.45 17.69
N GLN A 188 59.33 -36.65 16.62
CA GLN A 188 59.03 -37.04 15.24
C GLN A 188 60.33 -37.31 14.46
N THR A 189 60.22 -37.97 13.30
CA THR A 189 61.34 -38.21 12.38
C THR A 189 61.98 -36.92 11.86
N GLU A 190 61.25 -35.81 11.90
CA GLU A 190 61.68 -34.48 11.48
C GLU A 190 62.48 -33.72 12.57
N TYR A 191 62.59 -34.26 13.79
CA TYR A 191 63.33 -33.62 14.87
C TYR A 191 64.83 -33.56 14.59
N ARG A 192 65.34 -32.35 14.36
CA ARG A 192 66.77 -32.11 14.09
C ARG A 192 67.37 -31.26 15.22
N ALA A 193 68.00 -31.92 16.19
CA ALA A 193 68.76 -31.26 17.25
C ALA A 193 70.02 -32.04 17.66
N SER A 194 71.05 -31.32 18.10
CA SER A 194 72.31 -31.84 18.64
C SER A 194 72.16 -32.48 20.03
N GLY A 195 73.06 -33.39 20.41
CA GLY A 195 72.93 -34.24 21.61
C GLY A 195 72.64 -33.51 22.93
N ALA A 196 73.30 -32.37 23.21
CA ALA A 196 73.07 -31.59 24.43
C ALA A 196 71.65 -30.97 24.49
N ILE A 197 71.18 -30.43 23.36
CA ILE A 197 69.84 -29.86 23.21
C ILE A 197 68.78 -30.96 23.35
N ARG A 198 69.03 -32.13 22.76
CA ARG A 198 68.14 -33.30 22.87
C ARG A 198 67.99 -33.79 24.31
N TRP A 199 69.06 -33.76 25.11
CA TRP A 199 69.00 -34.11 26.53
C TRP A 199 68.14 -33.13 27.34
N LEU A 200 68.29 -31.81 27.10
CA LEU A 200 67.46 -30.79 27.74
C LEU A 200 65.99 -30.92 27.33
N ASP A 201 65.72 -31.03 26.02
CA ASP A 201 64.37 -31.22 25.48
C ASP A 201 63.73 -32.51 26.05
N SER A 202 64.50 -33.58 26.25
CA SER A 202 64.03 -34.83 26.86
C SER A 202 63.68 -34.68 28.35
N LYS A 203 64.42 -33.85 29.10
CA LYS A 203 64.07 -33.53 30.50
C LYS A 203 62.82 -32.68 30.59
N VAL A 204 62.69 -31.65 29.76
CA VAL A 204 61.48 -30.81 29.69
C VAL A 204 60.27 -31.66 29.27
N ALA A 205 60.43 -32.53 28.27
CA ALA A 205 59.38 -33.43 27.82
C ALA A 205 58.86 -34.37 28.91
N ARG A 206 59.75 -34.87 29.78
CA ARG A 206 59.37 -35.74 30.91
C ARG A 206 58.67 -34.96 32.04
N LEU A 207 59.06 -33.71 32.26
CA LEU A 207 58.47 -32.85 33.29
C LEU A 207 57.02 -32.48 32.98
N ILE A 208 56.73 -32.14 31.72
CA ILE A 208 55.39 -31.67 31.30
C ILE A 208 54.50 -32.81 30.77
N GLY A 209 54.96 -34.07 30.81
CA GLY A 209 54.21 -35.19 30.21
C GLY A 209 53.98 -35.05 28.71
N TYR A 210 54.97 -34.49 27.98
CA TYR A 210 54.84 -34.08 26.58
C TYR A 210 54.41 -35.23 25.64
N ALA A 211 54.83 -36.47 25.91
CA ALA A 211 54.47 -37.62 25.08
C ALA A 211 52.96 -37.81 24.96
N ASP A 212 52.23 -37.73 26.07
CA ASP A 212 50.78 -37.89 26.11
C ASP A 212 50.05 -36.63 25.63
N ALA A 213 50.54 -35.46 26.05
CA ALA A 213 50.01 -34.16 25.63
C ALA A 213 50.11 -33.95 24.12
N ARG A 214 51.20 -34.40 23.47
CA ARG A 214 51.41 -34.33 22.02
C ARG A 214 50.37 -35.16 21.26
N VAL A 215 50.09 -36.38 21.72
CA VAL A 215 49.08 -37.26 21.09
C VAL A 215 47.68 -36.68 21.25
N ASN A 216 47.36 -36.13 22.42
CA ASN A 216 46.07 -35.49 22.68
C ASN A 216 45.87 -34.22 21.84
N PHE A 217 46.89 -33.37 21.73
CA PHE A 217 46.84 -32.15 20.91
C PHE A 217 46.78 -32.45 19.41
N ALA A 218 47.53 -33.46 18.93
CA ALA A 218 47.43 -33.91 17.54
C ALA A 218 46.00 -34.39 17.20
N ARG A 219 45.41 -35.24 18.06
CA ARG A 219 44.03 -35.70 17.91
C ARG A 219 43.02 -34.55 17.97
N LEU A 220 43.22 -33.60 18.89
CA LEU A 220 42.34 -32.44 19.05
C LEU A 220 42.32 -31.55 17.79
N ASN A 221 43.42 -31.46 17.05
CA ASN A 221 43.47 -30.71 15.78
C ASN A 221 42.95 -31.52 14.58
N GLU A 222 43.20 -32.83 14.50
CA GLU A 222 42.79 -33.66 13.35
C GLU A 222 41.29 -34.04 13.36
N ILE A 223 40.71 -34.29 14.54
CA ILE A 223 39.33 -34.76 14.65
C ILE A 223 38.31 -33.75 14.08
N PRO A 224 38.39 -32.44 14.40
CA PRO A 224 37.46 -31.45 13.84
C PRO A 224 37.53 -31.37 12.31
N VAL A 225 38.74 -31.41 11.73
CA VAL A 225 38.94 -31.35 10.28
C VAL A 225 38.26 -32.55 9.59
N ARG A 226 38.50 -33.77 10.07
CA ARG A 226 37.86 -34.97 9.51
C ARG A 226 36.34 -34.98 9.71
N LEU A 227 35.84 -34.46 10.84
CA LEU A 227 34.40 -34.33 11.09
C LEU A 227 33.76 -33.30 10.16
N ARG A 228 34.43 -32.19 9.88
CA ARG A 228 33.99 -31.18 8.92
C ARG A 228 33.95 -31.75 7.50
N GLU A 229 35.02 -32.42 7.05
CA GLU A 229 35.05 -33.10 5.74
C GLU A 229 33.92 -34.13 5.60
N HIS A 230 33.65 -34.91 6.64
CA HIS A 230 32.54 -35.86 6.65
C HIS A 230 31.17 -35.17 6.62
N ALA A 231 30.98 -34.08 7.37
CA ALA A 231 29.76 -33.29 7.36
C ALA A 231 29.50 -32.67 5.98
N ASP A 232 30.53 -32.12 5.34
CA ASP A 232 30.42 -31.54 4.00
C ASP A 232 30.10 -32.61 2.95
N HIS A 233 30.69 -33.80 3.07
CA HIS A 233 30.35 -34.94 2.21
C HIS A 233 28.87 -35.36 2.36
N LEU A 234 28.39 -35.50 3.61
CA LEU A 234 26.99 -35.84 3.87
C LEU A 234 26.03 -34.73 3.40
N LYS A 235 26.41 -33.47 3.54
CA LYS A 235 25.65 -32.33 3.02
C LYS A 235 25.53 -32.40 1.49
N GLY A 236 26.62 -32.68 0.78
CA GLY A 236 26.60 -32.86 -0.67
C GLY A 236 25.71 -34.04 -1.11
N GLN A 237 25.74 -35.15 -0.36
CA GLN A 237 24.82 -36.27 -0.60
C GLN A 237 23.35 -35.87 -0.40
N ALA A 238 23.04 -35.14 0.67
CA ALA A 238 21.69 -34.64 0.93
C ALA A 238 21.21 -33.69 -0.19
N GLU A 239 22.08 -32.81 -0.68
CA GLU A 239 21.78 -31.91 -1.81
C GLU A 239 21.46 -32.68 -3.10
N VAL A 240 22.19 -33.76 -3.40
CA VAL A 240 21.91 -34.62 -4.56
C VAL A 240 20.54 -35.32 -4.40
N GLN A 241 20.25 -35.89 -3.23
CA GLN A 241 18.97 -36.57 -2.99
C GLN A 241 17.79 -35.61 -3.05
N PHE A 242 17.95 -34.40 -2.50
CA PHE A 242 16.96 -33.33 -2.58
C PHE A 242 16.74 -32.86 -4.03
N GLY A 243 17.82 -32.70 -4.81
CA GLY A 243 17.73 -32.37 -6.24
C GLY A 243 16.92 -33.40 -7.04
N GLN A 244 17.11 -34.68 -6.76
CA GLN A 244 16.33 -35.76 -7.38
C GLN A 244 14.85 -35.73 -7.00
N LEU A 245 14.52 -35.43 -5.73
CA LEU A 245 13.14 -35.26 -5.28
C LEU A 245 12.49 -34.08 -6.00
N ARG A 246 13.18 -32.94 -6.05
CA ARG A 246 12.72 -31.73 -6.74
C ARG A 246 12.47 -31.96 -8.23
N GLU A 247 13.36 -32.67 -8.93
CA GLU A 247 13.18 -33.00 -10.36
C GLU A 247 11.96 -33.91 -10.59
N ARG A 248 11.61 -34.78 -9.63
CA ARG A 248 10.38 -35.58 -9.70
C ARG A 248 9.15 -34.71 -9.51
N ASP A 249 9.20 -33.77 -8.57
CA ASP A 249 8.12 -32.80 -8.37
C ASP A 249 7.91 -31.93 -9.61
N GLU A 250 8.98 -31.36 -10.19
CA GLU A 250 8.91 -30.53 -11.40
C GLU A 250 8.32 -31.31 -12.58
N ARG A 251 8.78 -32.54 -12.83
CA ARG A 251 8.21 -33.40 -13.88
C ARG A 251 6.74 -33.74 -13.64
N ALA A 252 6.35 -33.96 -12.38
CA ALA A 252 4.95 -34.21 -12.03
C ALA A 252 4.08 -32.97 -12.29
N ARG A 253 4.58 -31.77 -11.97
CA ARG A 253 3.90 -30.50 -12.27
C ARG A 253 3.73 -30.29 -13.78
N GLU A 254 4.79 -30.54 -14.55
CA GLU A 254 4.75 -30.45 -16.02
C GLU A 254 3.74 -31.45 -16.63
N ALA A 255 3.76 -32.70 -16.16
CA ALA A 255 2.86 -33.75 -16.65
C ALA A 255 1.38 -33.43 -16.40
N ASP A 256 1.07 -32.82 -15.25
CA ASP A 256 -0.28 -32.41 -14.89
C ASP A 256 -0.64 -31.01 -15.43
N GLY A 257 0.26 -30.37 -16.17
CA GLY A 257 0.03 -29.10 -16.88
C GLY A 257 -0.09 -27.89 -15.96
N ILE A 258 0.42 -27.96 -14.73
CA ILE A 258 0.38 -26.87 -13.74
C ILE A 258 1.04 -25.59 -14.25
N PRO A 259 2.22 -25.61 -14.92
CA PRO A 259 2.85 -24.39 -15.44
C PRO A 259 1.94 -23.60 -16.39
N ARG A 260 1.15 -24.28 -17.23
CA ARG A 260 0.19 -23.63 -18.13
C ARG A 260 -0.97 -22.99 -17.37
N LEU A 261 -1.41 -23.59 -16.26
CA LEU A 261 -2.43 -22.99 -15.39
C LEU A 261 -1.87 -21.75 -14.67
N GLU A 262 -0.61 -21.78 -14.24
CA GLU A 262 0.08 -20.62 -13.66
C GLU A 262 0.24 -19.47 -14.68
N GLU A 263 0.56 -19.78 -15.94
CA GLU A 263 0.56 -18.79 -17.03
C GLU A 263 -0.82 -18.15 -17.23
N ASN A 264 -1.90 -18.92 -17.15
CA ASN A 264 -3.26 -18.40 -17.22
C ASN A 264 -3.58 -17.46 -16.04
N VAL A 265 -3.11 -17.80 -14.83
CA VAL A 265 -3.23 -16.94 -13.65
C VAL A 265 -2.46 -15.63 -13.86
N ALA A 266 -1.22 -15.70 -14.35
CA ALA A 266 -0.41 -14.51 -14.64
C ALA A 266 -1.06 -13.61 -15.70
N ALA A 267 -1.57 -14.19 -16.79
CA ALA A 267 -2.30 -13.45 -17.82
C ALA A 267 -3.60 -12.83 -17.30
N ALA A 268 -4.35 -13.55 -16.46
CA ALA A 268 -5.54 -13.01 -15.81
C ALA A 268 -5.22 -11.86 -14.85
N GLN A 269 -4.13 -11.99 -14.08
CA GLN A 269 -3.65 -10.92 -13.19
C GLN A 269 -3.24 -9.68 -13.98
N HIS A 270 -2.50 -9.84 -15.08
CA HIS A 270 -2.11 -8.71 -15.93
C HIS A 270 -3.32 -7.93 -16.44
N ARG A 271 -4.38 -8.61 -16.85
CA ARG A 271 -5.64 -7.95 -17.28
C ARG A 271 -6.33 -7.19 -16.15
N VAL A 272 -6.29 -7.70 -14.92
CA VAL A 272 -6.80 -6.97 -13.74
C VAL A 272 -5.96 -5.72 -13.50
N ASP A 273 -4.63 -5.84 -13.56
CA ASP A 273 -3.71 -4.72 -13.34
C ASP A 273 -3.87 -3.61 -14.41
N GLU A 274 -4.10 -3.97 -15.68
CA GLU A 274 -4.42 -3.01 -16.75
C GLU A 274 -5.69 -2.21 -16.45
N VAL A 275 -6.75 -2.87 -15.99
CA VAL A 275 -8.02 -2.20 -15.63
C VAL A 275 -7.85 -1.35 -14.38
N ASP A 276 -7.11 -1.82 -13.37
CA ASP A 276 -6.81 -1.04 -12.17
C ASP A 276 -6.01 0.24 -12.52
N ALA A 277 -5.07 0.16 -13.48
CA ALA A 277 -4.35 1.34 -14.00
C ALA A 277 -5.29 2.31 -14.75
N ALA A 278 -6.20 1.79 -15.58
CA ALA A 278 -7.19 2.62 -16.26
C ALA A 278 -8.17 3.30 -15.29
N LEU A 279 -8.58 2.59 -14.23
CA LEU A 279 -9.40 3.14 -13.14
C LEU A 279 -8.67 4.27 -12.40
N ALA A 280 -7.37 4.12 -12.13
CA ALA A 280 -6.57 5.17 -11.49
C ALA A 280 -6.49 6.44 -12.35
N ASP A 281 -6.33 6.31 -13.68
CA ASP A 281 -6.35 7.46 -14.60
C ASP A 281 -7.73 8.13 -14.66
N ILE A 282 -8.81 7.33 -14.66
CA ILE A 282 -10.18 7.87 -14.56
C ILE A 282 -10.37 8.63 -13.24
N GLU A 283 -9.90 8.08 -12.11
CA GLU A 283 -10.01 8.75 -10.81
C GLU A 283 -9.22 10.06 -10.77
N HIS A 284 -8.02 10.11 -11.35
CA HIS A 284 -7.24 11.34 -11.50
C HIS A 284 -7.99 12.40 -12.34
N ARG A 285 -8.54 12.00 -13.50
CA ARG A 285 -9.36 12.90 -14.34
C ARG A 285 -10.63 13.36 -13.63
N HIS A 286 -11.26 12.50 -12.83
CA HIS A 286 -12.44 12.83 -12.04
C HIS A 286 -12.12 13.92 -11.02
N GLN A 287 -11.01 13.78 -10.30
CA GLN A 287 -10.59 14.76 -9.31
C GLN A 287 -10.35 16.13 -9.95
N ALA A 288 -9.67 16.18 -11.10
CA ALA A 288 -9.46 17.43 -11.82
C ALA A 288 -10.78 18.13 -12.22
N LEU A 289 -11.79 17.37 -12.65
CA LEU A 289 -13.11 17.93 -12.96
C LEU A 289 -13.88 18.39 -11.70
N LEU A 290 -13.72 17.69 -10.58
CA LEU A 290 -14.31 18.10 -9.30
C LEU A 290 -13.68 19.40 -8.78
N ASP A 291 -12.36 19.57 -8.95
CA ASP A 291 -11.67 20.80 -8.61
C ASP A 291 -12.13 21.96 -9.50
N GLU A 292 -12.34 21.71 -10.79
CA GLU A 292 -12.94 22.69 -11.71
C GLU A 292 -14.37 23.06 -11.27
N ARG A 293 -15.20 22.07 -10.92
CA ARG A 293 -16.58 22.28 -10.46
C ARG A 293 -16.64 23.02 -9.12
N ALA A 294 -15.67 22.81 -8.24
CA ALA A 294 -15.55 23.54 -6.98
C ALA A 294 -15.34 25.04 -7.19
N ARG A 295 -14.65 25.46 -8.27
CA ARG A 295 -14.50 26.90 -8.61
C ARG A 295 -15.84 27.53 -8.98
N TYR A 296 -16.69 26.82 -9.73
CA TYR A 296 -18.06 27.28 -10.01
C TYR A 296 -18.92 27.33 -8.73
N ALA A 297 -18.81 26.34 -7.85
CA ALA A 297 -19.58 26.33 -6.59
C ALA A 297 -19.14 27.43 -5.61
N THR A 298 -17.86 27.81 -5.63
CA THR A 298 -17.31 28.85 -4.75
C THR A 298 -17.54 30.26 -5.25
N GLY A 299 -17.80 30.43 -6.55
CA GLY A 299 -17.88 31.74 -7.21
C GLY A 299 -16.51 32.29 -7.63
N ASP A 300 -15.45 31.47 -7.52
CA ASP A 300 -14.09 31.83 -7.92
C ASP A 300 -13.83 31.62 -9.42
N ASP A 301 -14.85 31.16 -10.16
CA ASP A 301 -14.80 30.97 -11.61
C ASP A 301 -14.67 32.30 -12.36
N ASP A 302 -14.04 32.24 -13.55
CA ASP A 302 -13.72 33.42 -14.35
C ASP A 302 -14.99 34.18 -14.80
N TYR A 303 -16.11 33.50 -14.99
CA TYR A 303 -17.37 34.15 -15.37
C TYR A 303 -17.95 34.95 -14.21
N THR A 304 -17.99 34.37 -13.00
CA THR A 304 -18.45 35.07 -11.79
C THR A 304 -17.57 36.27 -11.50
N ARG A 305 -16.24 36.11 -11.57
CA ARG A 305 -15.30 37.23 -11.39
C ARG A 305 -15.54 38.35 -12.41
N SER A 306 -15.70 38.00 -13.69
CA SER A 306 -16.01 38.96 -14.75
C SER A 306 -17.34 39.68 -14.51
N ALA A 307 -18.37 38.97 -14.07
CA ALA A 307 -19.68 39.56 -13.77
C ALA A 307 -19.62 40.52 -12.57
N VAL A 308 -18.92 40.14 -11.50
CA VAL A 308 -18.72 40.97 -10.31
C VAL A 308 -17.87 42.20 -10.63
N GLU A 309 -16.77 42.05 -11.37
CA GLU A 309 -15.93 43.18 -11.81
C GLU A 309 -16.75 44.18 -12.65
N HIS A 310 -17.60 43.68 -13.55
CA HIS A 310 -18.46 44.52 -14.38
C HIS A 310 -19.50 45.28 -13.55
N LEU A 311 -20.14 44.63 -12.58
CA LEU A 311 -21.10 45.28 -11.67
C LEU A 311 -20.41 46.26 -10.70
N ALA A 312 -19.26 45.88 -10.14
CA ALA A 312 -18.52 46.72 -9.20
C ALA A 312 -17.98 47.99 -9.87
N GLY A 313 -17.49 47.89 -11.11
CA GLY A 313 -17.06 49.04 -11.90
C GLY A 313 -18.19 50.04 -12.12
N GLU A 314 -19.42 49.57 -12.33
CA GLU A 314 -20.58 50.45 -12.46
C GLU A 314 -21.01 51.06 -11.11
N PHE A 315 -21.04 50.27 -10.03
CA PHE A 315 -21.47 50.75 -8.71
C PHE A 315 -20.48 51.70 -8.01
N GLN A 316 -19.19 51.64 -8.34
CA GLN A 316 -18.19 52.56 -7.80
C GLN A 316 -18.19 53.94 -8.47
N ARG A 317 -19.02 54.15 -9.50
CA ARG A 317 -19.19 55.46 -10.12
C ARG A 317 -19.75 56.44 -9.09
N GLU A 318 -19.09 57.60 -8.97
CA GLU A 318 -19.43 58.65 -8.00
C GLU A 318 -20.92 59.01 -8.04
N ASP A 319 -21.52 58.99 -9.23
CA ASP A 319 -22.93 59.28 -9.47
C ASP A 319 -23.87 58.38 -8.64
N LEU A 320 -23.61 57.07 -8.50
CA LEU A 320 -24.48 56.14 -7.77
C LEU A 320 -24.31 56.22 -6.26
N VAL A 321 -23.07 56.45 -5.80
CA VAL A 321 -22.78 56.66 -4.37
C VAL A 321 -23.44 57.96 -3.89
N ALA A 322 -23.33 59.03 -4.68
CA ALA A 322 -24.01 60.30 -4.41
C ALA A 322 -25.53 60.13 -4.40
N LEU A 323 -26.09 59.34 -5.32
CA LEU A 323 -27.54 59.10 -5.42
C LEU A 323 -28.09 58.42 -4.15
N ARG A 324 -27.37 57.42 -3.62
CA ARG A 324 -27.73 56.74 -2.38
C ARG A 324 -27.63 57.66 -1.16
N GLN A 325 -26.56 58.44 -1.02
CA GLN A 325 -26.43 59.38 0.10
C GLN A 325 -27.51 60.46 0.07
N THR A 326 -27.86 60.93 -1.13
CA THR A 326 -28.92 61.93 -1.31
C THR A 326 -30.27 61.36 -0.91
N ALA A 327 -30.58 60.12 -1.31
CA ALA A 327 -31.82 59.44 -0.94
C ALA A 327 -31.99 59.30 0.59
N LEU A 328 -30.92 58.98 1.31
CA LEU A 328 -30.94 58.87 2.78
C LEU A 328 -31.20 60.22 3.49
N ASN A 329 -30.94 61.34 2.82
CA ASN A 329 -31.01 62.69 3.40
C ASN A 329 -32.29 63.45 3.02
N THR A 330 -33.24 62.82 2.32
CA THR A 330 -34.41 63.53 1.78
C THR A 330 -35.73 62.92 2.27
N PRO A 331 -36.75 63.71 2.63
CA PRO A 331 -37.97 63.21 3.28
C PRO A 331 -39.06 62.81 2.28
N TYR A 332 -38.72 62.07 1.21
CA TYR A 332 -39.72 61.58 0.24
C TYR A 332 -40.17 60.16 0.59
N PRO A 333 -41.48 59.88 0.73
CA PRO A 333 -42.00 58.54 1.04
C PRO A 333 -41.60 57.46 0.03
N GLU A 334 -41.39 57.83 -1.23
CA GLU A 334 -41.02 56.93 -2.31
C GLU A 334 -39.56 56.46 -2.19
N ASP A 335 -38.66 57.32 -1.69
CA ASP A 335 -37.26 56.96 -1.42
C ASP A 335 -37.15 56.05 -0.20
N ASP A 336 -37.95 56.29 0.84
CA ASP A 336 -37.99 55.47 2.06
C ASP A 336 -38.37 54.01 1.75
N LEU A 337 -39.32 53.80 0.83
CA LEU A 337 -39.71 52.46 0.38
C LEU A 337 -38.58 51.74 -0.36
N VAL A 338 -37.89 52.43 -1.27
CA VAL A 338 -36.77 51.84 -2.02
C VAL A 338 -35.60 51.53 -1.08
N ILE A 339 -35.30 52.41 -0.12
CA ILE A 339 -34.25 52.18 0.88
C ILE A 339 -34.62 50.99 1.80
N ALA A 340 -35.89 50.87 2.21
CA ALA A 340 -36.35 49.74 3.01
C ALA A 340 -36.22 48.40 2.26
N ASP A 341 -36.60 48.38 0.97
CA ASP A 341 -36.42 47.21 0.09
C ASP A 341 -34.92 46.84 -0.01
N MET A 342 -34.04 47.82 -0.24
CA MET A 342 -32.59 47.61 -0.30
C MET A 342 -32.01 47.05 1.00
N GLN A 343 -32.45 47.55 2.16
CA GLN A 343 -32.01 47.04 3.46
C GLN A 343 -32.53 45.61 3.72
N ALA A 344 -33.75 45.31 3.29
CA ALA A 344 -34.30 43.96 3.37
C ALA A 344 -33.49 42.98 2.53
N ARG A 345 -33.20 43.32 1.26
CA ARG A 345 -32.38 42.48 0.38
C ARG A 345 -30.95 42.31 0.89
N GLU A 346 -30.35 43.34 1.47
CA GLU A 346 -29.01 43.24 2.05
C GLU A 346 -28.96 42.25 3.22
N ARG A 347 -29.99 42.24 4.09
CA ARG A 347 -30.13 41.22 5.16
C ARG A 347 -30.30 39.82 4.60
N GLU A 348 -31.15 39.66 3.58
CA GLU A 348 -31.37 38.38 2.90
C GLU A 348 -30.07 37.87 2.25
N ARG A 349 -29.31 38.76 1.60
CA ARG A 349 -28.00 38.47 1.00
C ARG A 349 -26.99 37.98 2.03
N GLN A 350 -26.91 38.64 3.19
CA GLN A 350 -26.03 38.24 4.30
C GLN A 350 -26.42 36.88 4.87
N GLN A 351 -27.71 36.62 5.06
CA GLN A 351 -28.20 35.32 5.52
C GLN A 351 -27.90 34.21 4.51
N GLN A 352 -28.10 34.50 3.22
CA GLN A 352 -27.80 33.57 2.14
C GLN A 352 -26.30 33.28 2.04
N GLN A 353 -25.45 34.29 2.25
CA GLN A 353 -24.00 34.12 2.30
C GLN A 353 -23.59 33.20 3.46
N ALA A 354 -24.11 33.42 4.67
CA ALA A 354 -23.83 32.57 5.82
C ALA A 354 -24.27 31.10 5.60
N SER A 355 -25.39 30.91 4.89
CA SER A 355 -25.86 29.58 4.48
C SER A 355 -24.89 28.91 3.50
N ILE A 356 -24.43 29.64 2.48
CA ILE A 356 -23.41 29.16 1.53
C ILE A 356 -22.13 28.77 2.27
N ASP A 357 -21.65 29.59 3.19
CA ASP A 357 -20.43 29.33 3.95
C ASP A 357 -20.57 28.07 4.83
N GLY A 358 -21.73 27.88 5.47
CA GLY A 358 -22.07 26.66 6.21
C GLY A 358 -22.09 25.40 5.33
N LEU A 359 -22.71 25.49 4.16
CA LEU A 359 -22.74 24.38 3.18
C LEU A 359 -21.34 24.06 2.66
N LYS A 360 -20.49 25.08 2.41
CA LYS A 360 -19.08 24.91 2.01
C LYS A 360 -18.27 24.19 3.10
N GLY A 361 -18.48 24.53 4.37
CA GLY A 361 -17.88 23.83 5.51
C GLY A 361 -18.27 22.35 5.56
N ALA A 362 -19.57 22.06 5.42
CA ALA A 362 -20.07 20.69 5.36
C ALA A 362 -19.52 19.92 4.15
N LEU A 363 -19.49 20.55 2.96
CA LEU A 363 -18.92 19.96 1.75
C LEU A 363 -17.46 19.54 1.95
N THR A 364 -16.64 20.43 2.54
CA THR A 364 -15.23 20.15 2.80
C THR A 364 -15.06 18.95 3.73
N GLN A 365 -15.87 18.87 4.80
CA GLN A 365 -15.85 17.75 5.74
C GLN A 365 -16.23 16.43 5.05
N HIS A 366 -17.29 16.42 4.23
CA HIS A 366 -17.72 15.24 3.50
C HIS A 366 -16.71 14.81 2.43
N GLN A 367 -16.10 15.74 1.71
CA GLN A 367 -15.02 15.46 0.76
C GLN A 367 -13.82 14.80 1.44
N GLN A 368 -13.43 15.30 2.62
CA GLN A 368 -12.37 14.67 3.41
C GLN A 368 -12.70 13.23 3.80
N ARG A 369 -13.95 12.94 4.18
CA ARG A 369 -14.38 11.56 4.49
C ARG A 369 -14.41 10.65 3.28
N VAL A 370 -14.80 11.16 2.12
CA VAL A 370 -14.70 10.42 0.84
C VAL A 370 -13.24 10.06 0.56
N ALA A 371 -12.31 11.02 0.65
CA ALA A 371 -10.88 10.78 0.40
C ALA A 371 -10.26 9.77 1.39
N GLU A 372 -10.64 9.84 2.67
CA GLU A 372 -10.21 8.87 3.69
C GLU A 372 -10.76 7.46 3.41
N LEU A 373 -12.03 7.34 2.99
CA LEU A 373 -12.63 6.04 2.64
C LEU A 373 -12.03 5.47 1.34
N GLU A 374 -11.72 6.31 0.36
CA GLU A 374 -10.99 5.92 -0.85
C GLU A 374 -9.59 5.39 -0.51
N SER A 375 -8.90 6.03 0.45
CA SER A 375 -7.61 5.55 0.93
C SER A 375 -7.72 4.15 1.55
N VAL A 376 -8.73 3.91 2.39
CA VAL A 376 -9.02 2.58 2.96
C VAL A 376 -9.32 1.55 1.87
N ARG A 377 -10.09 1.93 0.84
CA ARG A 377 -10.38 1.06 -0.31
C ARG A 377 -9.11 0.71 -1.09
N ILE A 378 -8.22 1.68 -1.32
CA ILE A 378 -6.93 1.46 -1.99
C ILE A 378 -6.06 0.52 -1.15
N GLU A 379 -5.97 0.74 0.16
CA GLU A 379 -5.23 -0.16 1.06
C GLU A 379 -5.82 -1.57 1.06
N PHE A 380 -7.15 -1.70 1.03
CA PHE A 380 -7.83 -2.99 0.94
C PHE A 380 -7.43 -3.77 -0.31
N LYS A 381 -7.44 -3.10 -1.48
CA LYS A 381 -7.00 -3.67 -2.76
C LYS A 381 -5.49 -3.94 -2.77
N ARG A 382 -4.67 -3.02 -2.23
CA ARG A 382 -3.20 -3.15 -2.17
C ARG A 382 -2.76 -4.36 -1.34
N ASN A 383 -3.42 -4.60 -0.20
CA ASN A 383 -3.19 -5.80 0.63
C ASN A 383 -3.89 -7.03 0.06
N ARG A 384 -4.59 -6.88 -1.08
CA ARG A 384 -5.28 -7.94 -1.80
C ARG A 384 -6.23 -8.73 -0.91
N PHE A 385 -6.95 -7.99 -0.06
CA PHE A 385 -8.01 -8.53 0.79
C PHE A 385 -9.26 -8.87 -0.02
N ASP A 386 -9.32 -8.48 -1.29
CA ASP A 386 -10.37 -8.81 -2.26
C ASP A 386 -10.12 -10.10 -3.06
N ARG A 387 -8.97 -10.77 -2.87
CA ARG A 387 -8.63 -12.05 -3.52
C ARG A 387 -9.52 -13.22 -3.09
N ALA A 388 -9.64 -14.24 -3.96
CA ALA A 388 -10.18 -15.54 -3.61
C ALA A 388 -9.53 -16.08 -2.34
N GLY A 389 -10.37 -16.63 -1.47
CA GLY A 389 -9.94 -17.16 -0.19
C GLY A 389 -9.79 -16.11 0.90
N SER A 390 -9.89 -14.80 0.64
CA SER A 390 -9.99 -13.84 1.74
C SER A 390 -11.36 -13.93 2.41
N ILE A 391 -11.38 -14.17 3.71
CA ILE A 391 -12.56 -14.35 4.56
C ILE A 391 -12.49 -13.37 5.73
N PHE A 392 -13.60 -12.71 6.00
CA PHE A 392 -13.79 -11.87 7.18
C PHE A 392 -14.67 -12.62 8.18
N ALA A 393 -14.19 -12.77 9.42
CA ALA A 393 -14.84 -13.60 10.43
C ALA A 393 -16.28 -13.11 10.73
N ASP A 394 -16.45 -11.81 10.95
CA ASP A 394 -17.76 -11.19 11.20
C ASP A 394 -18.17 -10.23 10.08
N GLY A 395 -19.25 -10.57 9.37
CA GLY A 395 -19.78 -9.75 8.28
C GLY A 395 -20.63 -8.57 8.72
N ALA A 396 -21.18 -8.60 9.94
CA ALA A 396 -22.01 -7.52 10.48
C ALA A 396 -21.18 -6.33 10.98
N VAL A 397 -19.91 -6.59 11.35
CA VAL A 397 -18.98 -5.59 11.85
C VAL A 397 -18.60 -4.58 10.76
N ILE A 398 -18.41 -5.00 9.51
CA ILE A 398 -17.97 -4.09 8.43
C ILE A 398 -18.97 -2.95 8.17
N PRO A 399 -20.28 -3.20 7.91
CA PRO A 399 -21.26 -2.12 7.76
C PRO A 399 -21.45 -1.25 9.01
N MET A 400 -21.20 -1.79 10.20
CA MET A 400 -21.26 -1.03 11.46
C MET A 400 -20.11 -0.03 11.55
N LEU A 401 -18.87 -0.52 11.36
CA LEU A 401 -17.67 0.32 11.39
C LEU A 401 -17.70 1.42 10.32
N LEU A 402 -18.18 1.09 9.12
CA LEU A 402 -18.34 2.05 8.04
C LEU A 402 -19.34 3.16 8.40
N ARG A 403 -20.43 2.83 9.10
CA ARG A 403 -21.37 3.84 9.62
C ARG A 403 -20.76 4.70 10.72
N GLU A 404 -20.03 4.12 11.66
CA GLU A 404 -19.34 4.87 12.73
C GLU A 404 -18.25 5.79 12.17
N PHE A 405 -17.54 5.35 11.12
CA PHE A 405 -16.59 6.15 10.37
C PHE A 405 -17.26 7.35 9.69
N LEU A 406 -18.36 7.13 8.96
CA LEU A 406 -19.12 8.22 8.33
C LEU A 406 -19.73 9.20 9.35
N ALA A 407 -20.09 8.72 10.54
CA ALA A 407 -20.53 9.56 11.65
C ALA A 407 -19.40 10.35 12.32
N GLY A 408 -18.13 10.10 11.95
CA GLY A 408 -16.95 10.76 12.50
C GLY A 408 -16.52 10.26 13.87
N VAL A 409 -17.07 9.13 14.34
CA VAL A 409 -16.71 8.50 15.62
C VAL A 409 -15.39 7.74 15.51
N LEU A 410 -15.09 7.23 14.30
CA LEU A 410 -13.97 6.34 14.05
C LEU A 410 -13.07 6.91 12.94
N ASP A 411 -11.75 6.80 13.09
CA ASP A 411 -10.76 7.29 12.12
C ASP A 411 -10.37 6.20 11.09
N SER A 412 -9.80 6.61 9.95
CA SER A 412 -9.43 5.70 8.87
C SER A 412 -8.42 4.63 9.31
N ARG A 413 -7.51 4.97 10.24
CA ARG A 413 -6.49 4.06 10.76
C ARG A 413 -7.09 2.96 11.63
N MET A 414 -8.05 3.30 12.49
CA MET A 414 -8.76 2.32 13.30
C MET A 414 -9.65 1.44 12.43
N LEU A 415 -10.30 2.02 11.41
CA LEU A 415 -11.09 1.24 10.45
C LEU A 415 -10.21 0.20 9.77
N TRP A 416 -9.07 0.64 9.24
CA TRP A 416 -8.09 -0.23 8.62
C TRP A 416 -7.57 -1.31 9.56
N LYS A 417 -7.19 -0.95 10.80
CA LYS A 417 -6.70 -1.89 11.80
C LYS A 417 -7.71 -3.01 12.05
N VAL A 418 -8.98 -2.68 12.32
CA VAL A 418 -10.01 -3.69 12.59
C VAL A 418 -10.27 -4.55 11.36
N LEU A 419 -10.30 -3.96 10.15
CA LEU A 419 -10.43 -4.73 8.91
C LEU A 419 -9.27 -5.74 8.76
N SER A 420 -8.04 -5.31 9.01
CA SER A 420 -6.86 -6.17 8.91
C SER A 420 -6.85 -7.31 9.96
N GLU A 421 -7.33 -7.06 11.17
CA GLU A 421 -7.41 -8.06 12.24
C GLU A 421 -8.51 -9.11 12.00
N GLN A 422 -9.59 -8.72 11.32
CA GLN A 422 -10.71 -9.61 10.98
C GLN A 422 -10.44 -10.46 9.74
N GLN A 423 -9.47 -10.06 8.91
CA GLN A 423 -9.13 -10.74 7.67
C GLN A 423 -8.34 -12.02 7.93
N ARG A 424 -8.74 -13.10 7.25
CA ARG A 424 -8.03 -14.37 7.22
C ARG A 424 -8.09 -14.95 5.82
N TYR A 425 -7.05 -15.66 5.40
CA TYR A 425 -7.10 -16.45 4.18
C TYR A 425 -7.64 -17.85 4.47
N ALA A 426 -8.50 -18.32 3.58
CA ALA A 426 -9.02 -19.68 3.55
C ALA A 426 -7.84 -20.65 3.43
N PRO A 427 -7.89 -21.78 4.14
CA PRO A 427 -6.88 -22.81 3.97
C PRO A 427 -6.86 -23.28 2.51
N ARG A 428 -5.66 -23.37 1.93
CA ARG A 428 -5.42 -23.95 0.60
C ARG A 428 -5.63 -25.46 0.63
N ARG A 429 -5.99 -26.06 -0.51
CA ARG A 429 -6.11 -27.52 -0.63
C ARG A 429 -4.73 -28.15 -0.81
N SER A 430 -3.87 -27.50 -1.59
CA SER A 430 -2.47 -27.91 -1.74
C SER A 430 -1.68 -27.63 -0.47
N ASP A 431 -0.73 -28.50 -0.12
CA ASP A 431 0.25 -28.26 0.93
C ASP A 431 1.44 -27.46 0.36
N PRO A 432 1.69 -26.22 0.84
CA PRO A 432 2.85 -25.42 0.41
C PRO A 432 4.20 -26.04 0.84
N GLY A 433 4.20 -26.84 1.91
CA GLY A 433 5.38 -27.52 2.44
C GLY A 433 5.67 -28.87 1.76
N PHE A 434 4.84 -29.28 0.79
CA PHE A 434 5.01 -30.55 0.11
C PHE A 434 6.39 -30.64 -0.56
N GLY A 435 7.06 -31.78 -0.45
CA GLY A 435 8.39 -31.99 -1.06
C GLY A 435 9.54 -31.21 -0.39
N SER A 436 9.31 -30.51 0.73
CA SER A 436 10.35 -29.75 1.47
C SER A 436 11.42 -30.60 2.16
N GLY A 437 11.22 -31.91 2.25
CA GLY A 437 12.11 -32.80 2.99
C GLY A 437 12.11 -32.58 4.51
N GLY A 438 11.16 -31.79 5.07
CA GLY A 438 10.95 -31.68 6.51
C GLY A 438 11.90 -30.77 7.29
N PHE A 439 12.94 -30.20 6.66
CA PHE A 439 13.90 -29.30 7.31
C PHE A 439 13.82 -27.85 6.80
N GLY A 440 12.66 -27.43 6.29
CA GLY A 440 12.43 -26.05 5.87
C GLY A 440 13.18 -25.65 4.60
N ARG A 441 13.57 -26.61 3.76
CA ARG A 441 14.05 -26.30 2.41
C ARG A 441 12.88 -25.81 1.56
N GLY A 442 13.12 -24.78 0.74
CA GLY A 442 12.10 -24.26 -0.18
C GLY A 442 11.63 -25.35 -1.16
N THR A 443 10.37 -25.26 -1.59
CA THR A 443 9.72 -26.26 -2.45
C THR A 443 9.27 -25.64 -3.75
N VAL A 444 9.06 -26.47 -4.78
CA VAL A 444 8.46 -26.03 -6.05
C VAL A 444 6.96 -25.78 -5.96
N TRP A 445 6.35 -26.14 -4.83
CA TRP A 445 4.91 -26.01 -4.54
C TRP A 445 4.56 -24.70 -3.82
N ASN A 446 5.57 -23.95 -3.36
CA ASN A 446 5.37 -22.68 -2.66
C ASN A 446 5.22 -21.46 -3.60
N GLY A 447 5.44 -21.64 -4.91
CA GLY A 447 5.66 -20.54 -5.88
C GLY A 447 4.43 -19.94 -6.57
N GLY A 448 3.25 -20.57 -6.52
CA GLY A 448 2.17 -20.20 -7.45
C GLY A 448 1.29 -19.01 -7.05
N LEU A 449 1.11 -18.72 -5.76
CA LEU A 449 -0.05 -17.91 -5.32
C LEU A 449 0.22 -16.84 -4.25
N GLY A 450 1.28 -17.02 -3.43
CA GLY A 450 1.66 -16.06 -2.38
C GLY A 450 2.56 -14.93 -2.86
N ASP A 451 3.35 -15.17 -3.91
CA ASP A 451 4.52 -14.36 -4.27
C ASP A 451 4.46 -13.76 -5.69
N LEU A 452 3.25 -13.57 -6.21
CA LEU A 452 3.01 -12.85 -7.49
C LEU A 452 3.39 -11.35 -7.41
N GLY A 453 3.91 -10.87 -6.29
CA GLY A 453 4.54 -9.56 -6.17
C GLY A 453 5.98 -9.55 -6.70
N ASP A 454 6.75 -10.62 -6.50
CA ASP A 454 8.17 -10.68 -6.89
C ASP A 454 8.37 -11.17 -8.33
N ILE A 455 7.42 -11.92 -8.90
CA ILE A 455 7.50 -12.41 -10.30
C ILE A 455 7.40 -11.27 -11.33
N ILE A 456 6.66 -10.19 -11.02
CA ILE A 456 6.52 -9.03 -11.93
C ILE A 456 7.68 -8.02 -11.73
N GLY A 457 8.34 -8.01 -10.56
CA GLY A 457 9.51 -7.17 -10.30
C GLY A 457 10.78 -7.59 -11.07
N GLY A 458 10.85 -8.84 -11.55
CA GLY A 458 12.04 -9.42 -12.16
C GLY A 458 12.22 -9.17 -13.67
N ILE A 459 11.21 -8.71 -14.40
CA ILE A 459 11.23 -8.67 -15.88
C ILE A 459 11.58 -7.27 -16.43
N GLY A 460 11.75 -6.26 -15.55
CA GLY A 460 11.92 -4.85 -15.94
C GLY A 460 13.32 -4.21 -15.82
N ARG A 461 14.40 -4.95 -15.50
CA ARG A 461 15.76 -4.36 -15.39
C ARG A 461 16.84 -5.24 -16.03
N SER A 462 16.90 -5.21 -17.36
CA SER A 462 18.14 -5.50 -18.07
C SER A 462 19.02 -4.25 -18.08
N GLY A 463 20.22 -4.33 -17.50
CA GLY A 463 21.29 -3.37 -17.75
C GLY A 463 22.21 -3.07 -16.58
N LEU A 464 23.25 -3.91 -16.43
CA LEU A 464 24.65 -3.61 -16.08
C LEU A 464 25.17 -4.57 -15.01
N GLY A 465 26.05 -5.46 -15.48
CA GLY A 465 26.63 -6.51 -14.67
C GLY A 465 27.60 -6.03 -13.62
N ARG A 466 27.81 -6.88 -12.61
CA ARG A 466 29.14 -7.14 -12.05
C ARG A 466 29.10 -8.45 -11.28
N GLY A 467 29.92 -9.40 -11.71
CA GLY A 467 30.21 -10.60 -10.93
C GLY A 467 30.88 -10.25 -9.60
N GLY A 468 30.71 -11.13 -8.62
CA GLY A 468 31.36 -11.01 -7.32
C GLY A 468 31.06 -12.23 -6.45
N PHE A 469 31.91 -13.25 -6.56
CA PHE A 469 32.11 -14.25 -5.52
C PHE A 469 32.69 -13.58 -4.26
N GLY A 470 32.18 -13.94 -3.08
CA GLY A 470 32.73 -13.64 -1.75
C GLY A 470 31.67 -14.00 -0.70
N GLY A 471 31.87 -14.88 0.29
CA GLY A 471 33.08 -15.17 1.04
C GLY A 471 33.22 -14.16 2.18
N GLY A 472 32.62 -14.42 3.35
CA GLY A 472 32.79 -13.51 4.50
C GLY A 472 31.88 -13.74 5.72
N SER A 473 32.42 -14.45 6.72
CA SER A 473 32.38 -14.18 8.17
C SER A 473 31.05 -13.93 8.91
N ARG A 474 30.67 -14.90 9.74
CA ARG A 474 29.89 -14.68 10.98
C ARG A 474 30.83 -14.17 12.08
N GLY A 475 30.76 -12.87 12.36
CA GLY A 475 31.35 -12.24 13.54
C GLY A 475 30.43 -12.39 14.76
N GLY A 476 31.00 -12.81 15.88
CA GLY A 476 30.32 -13.01 17.15
C GLY A 476 29.92 -11.71 17.86
N GLY A 477 28.81 -11.78 18.59
CA GLY A 477 28.38 -10.79 19.57
C GLY A 477 28.05 -11.51 20.86
N GLY A 478 28.91 -11.37 21.87
CA GLY A 478 28.74 -11.93 23.19
C GLY A 478 27.79 -11.11 24.07
N GLY A 479 26.90 -11.81 24.77
CA GLY A 479 26.26 -11.39 26.02
C GLY A 479 26.05 -12.68 26.82
N GLY A 480 26.57 -12.88 28.02
CA GLY A 480 26.65 -11.95 29.13
C GLY A 480 25.68 -12.37 30.23
N PHE A 481 25.61 -13.66 30.59
CA PHE A 481 24.80 -14.14 31.72
C PHE A 481 25.64 -14.11 33.00
N ARG A 482 25.26 -13.22 33.93
CA ARG A 482 25.72 -13.21 35.32
C ARG A 482 24.87 -14.20 36.11
N THR A 483 25.49 -15.24 36.64
CA THR A 483 24.98 -15.99 37.79
C THR A 483 25.50 -15.31 39.06
N GLY A 484 24.60 -14.72 39.85
CA GLY A 484 24.88 -14.22 41.19
C GLY A 484 24.01 -14.98 42.17
N GLY A 485 24.63 -15.90 42.92
CA GLY A 485 24.00 -16.56 44.05
C GLY A 485 23.93 -15.65 45.28
N GLY A 486 23.02 -15.96 46.18
CA GLY A 486 22.91 -15.34 47.50
C GLY A 486 21.90 -16.07 48.38
N PHE A 487 22.44 -16.92 49.26
CA PHE A 487 21.87 -17.68 50.39
C PHE A 487 20.84 -18.77 50.13
#